data_AF-A0A920HZW3-F1
#
_entry.id   AF-A0A920HZW3-F1
#
_cell.length_a   1.000
_cell.length_b   1.000
_cell.length_c   1.000
_cell.angle_alpha   90.00
_cell.angle_beta   90.00
_cell.angle_gamma   90.00
#
_symmetry.space_group_name_H-M   'P 1'
#
loop_
_entity.id
_entity.type
_entity.pdbx_description
1 polymer ?
#
loop_
_entity_poly.entity_id
_entity_poly.type
_entity_poly.pdbx_seq_one_letter_code
_entity_poly.pdbx_strand_id
1 'polypeptide(L)'
;MGDIPFGYDFWYQPRHNVMASSEWAAPNTFMPGFDLEEVGHLKYGRRIHLWDFEKKEPKQTFYLGEDGLIPLEVRFHHDPDSTHGFCGAALSANIIHWWKDEAGEWQWEKIIDVDNEPHPTGRYPFRASYL
;
A
#
# COMPACT_ATOMS: atom_id res chain seq x y z
N MET A 1 2.69 -18.12 4.37
CA MET A 1 3.00 -16.68 4.42
C MET A 1 2.74 -16.28 5.86
N GLY A 2 3.66 -15.59 6.55
CA GLY A 2 3.40 -15.09 7.91
C GLY A 2 2.11 -14.26 7.97
N ASP A 3 1.64 -13.90 9.16
CA ASP A 3 0.31 -13.29 9.43
C ASP A 3 0.06 -11.98 8.63
N ILE A 4 -0.22 -12.11 7.33
CA ILE A 4 -0.46 -11.06 6.35
C ILE A 4 -1.89 -11.23 5.86
N PRO A 5 -2.78 -10.27 6.16
CA PRO A 5 -4.21 -10.44 5.91
C PRO A 5 -4.58 -10.30 4.43
N PHE A 6 -3.83 -9.50 3.68
CA PHE A 6 -4.12 -9.18 2.28
C PHE A 6 -2.85 -9.16 1.44
N GLY A 7 -2.99 -9.33 0.13
CA GLY A 7 -1.91 -9.14 -0.83
C GLY A 7 -2.43 -8.42 -2.06
N TYR A 8 -1.57 -7.65 -2.72
CA TYR A 8 -1.85 -7.03 -4.01
C TYR A 8 -0.63 -7.06 -4.93
N ASP A 9 0.29 -6.11 -4.78
CA ASP A 9 1.50 -6.00 -5.60
C ASP A 9 2.75 -6.37 -4.79
N PHE A 10 3.83 -6.71 -5.48
CA PHE A 10 5.14 -6.92 -4.87
C PHE A 10 6.27 -6.52 -5.82
N TRP A 11 7.37 -6.03 -5.24
CA TRP A 11 8.63 -5.83 -5.93
C TRP A 11 9.78 -6.08 -4.95
N TYR A 12 11.01 -6.13 -5.42
CA TYR A 12 12.15 -6.69 -4.73
C TYR A 12 13.43 -6.00 -5.18
N GLN A 13 14.37 -5.89 -4.25
CA GLN A 13 15.73 -5.41 -4.48
C GLN A 13 16.75 -6.44 -3.98
N PRO A 14 17.25 -7.34 -4.85
CA PRO A 14 18.04 -8.50 -4.44
C PRO A 14 19.36 -8.13 -3.74
N ARG A 15 20.02 -7.04 -4.14
CA ARG A 15 21.30 -6.61 -3.51
C ARG A 15 21.17 -6.26 -2.03
N HIS A 16 19.96 -5.95 -1.58
CA HIS A 16 19.66 -5.66 -0.18
C HIS A 16 18.89 -6.79 0.51
N ASN A 17 18.69 -7.93 -0.16
CA ASN A 17 17.88 -9.06 0.31
C ASN A 17 16.48 -8.64 0.80
N VAL A 18 15.81 -7.73 0.06
CA VAL A 18 14.49 -7.20 0.44
C VAL A 18 13.46 -7.41 -0.66
N MET A 19 12.24 -7.75 -0.24
CA MET A 19 11.04 -7.64 -1.05
C MET A 19 10.02 -6.80 -0.29
N ALA A 20 9.28 -5.95 -0.99
CA ALA A 20 8.15 -5.22 -0.47
C ALA A 20 6.87 -5.79 -1.09
N SER A 21 5.80 -5.88 -0.31
CA SER A 21 4.46 -6.18 -0.82
C SER A 21 3.42 -5.28 -0.18
N SER A 22 2.36 -4.98 -0.93
CA SER A 22 1.24 -4.17 -0.48
C SER A 22 -0.04 -4.99 -0.29
N GLU A 23 -1.08 -4.33 0.21
CA GLU A 23 -2.37 -4.91 0.56
C GLU A 23 -3.51 -4.25 -0.25
N TRP A 24 -4.45 -5.04 -0.78
CA TRP A 24 -5.76 -4.54 -1.24
C TRP A 24 -6.86 -5.17 -0.38
N ALA A 25 -7.71 -6.02 -0.94
CA ALA A 25 -8.87 -6.58 -0.25
C ALA A 25 -9.15 -7.98 -0.80
N ALA A 26 -9.90 -8.76 -0.04
CA ALA A 26 -10.37 -10.05 -0.53
C ALA A 26 -11.33 -9.86 -1.74
N PRO A 27 -11.34 -10.75 -2.74
CA PRO A 27 -12.20 -10.65 -3.92
C PRO A 27 -13.68 -10.39 -3.61
N ASN A 28 -14.23 -11.04 -2.57
CA ASN A 28 -15.63 -10.86 -2.18
C ASN A 28 -15.96 -9.43 -1.70
N THR A 29 -14.95 -8.62 -1.36
CA THR A 29 -15.13 -7.23 -0.91
C THR A 29 -15.24 -6.27 -2.08
N PHE A 30 -14.43 -6.44 -3.15
CA PHE A 30 -14.36 -5.46 -4.23
C PHE A 30 -15.11 -5.89 -5.51
N MET A 31 -15.33 -7.19 -5.73
CA MET A 31 -16.00 -7.70 -6.93
C MET A 31 -17.45 -7.21 -7.11
N PRO A 32 -18.27 -7.05 -6.04
CA PRO A 32 -19.61 -6.46 -6.17
C PRO A 32 -19.59 -4.96 -6.50
N GLY A 33 -18.45 -4.30 -6.37
CA GLY A 33 -18.29 -2.85 -6.45
C GLY A 33 -17.59 -2.30 -5.21
N PHE A 34 -17.01 -1.11 -5.33
CA PHE A 34 -16.42 -0.41 -4.20
C PHE A 34 -17.51 0.12 -3.27
N ASP A 35 -17.37 -0.16 -1.97
CA ASP A 35 -18.22 0.35 -0.90
C ASP A 35 -17.33 0.97 0.18
N LEU A 36 -17.65 2.22 0.55
CA LEU A 36 -16.91 2.96 1.55
C LEU A 36 -17.12 2.40 2.97
N GLU A 37 -18.28 1.81 3.25
CA GLU A 37 -18.55 1.18 4.56
C GLU A 37 -17.58 0.02 4.81
N GLU A 38 -17.22 -0.71 3.77
CA GLU A 38 -16.28 -1.84 3.85
C GLU A 38 -14.84 -1.41 4.19
N VAL A 39 -14.47 -0.17 3.88
CA VAL A 39 -13.21 0.43 4.34
C VAL A 39 -13.22 0.61 5.86
N GLY A 40 -14.35 1.09 6.39
CA GLY A 40 -14.57 1.25 7.84
C GLY A 40 -14.60 -0.09 8.60
N HIS A 41 -15.01 -1.17 7.92
CA HIS A 41 -14.96 -2.54 8.45
C HIS A 41 -13.58 -3.21 8.35
N LEU A 42 -12.53 -2.46 7.97
CA LEU A 42 -11.16 -2.96 7.83
C LEU A 42 -11.03 -4.10 6.81
N LYS A 43 -11.92 -4.16 5.79
CA LYS A 43 -11.82 -5.14 4.71
C LYS A 43 -10.85 -4.73 3.59
N TYR A 44 -10.27 -3.54 3.71
CA TYR A 44 -9.23 -3.02 2.83
C TYR A 44 -7.91 -2.83 3.57
N GLY A 45 -6.83 -3.08 2.82
CA GLY A 45 -5.45 -3.01 3.23
C GLY A 45 -4.98 -1.61 3.58
N ARG A 46 -4.01 -1.58 4.50
CA ARG A 46 -3.38 -0.33 4.99
C ARG A 46 -1.96 -0.57 5.48
N ARG A 47 -1.29 -1.57 4.92
CA ARG A 47 0.06 -1.96 5.30
C ARG A 47 0.95 -2.22 4.11
N ILE A 48 2.24 -2.02 4.33
CA ILE A 48 3.32 -2.49 3.46
C ILE A 48 4.15 -3.48 4.29
N HIS A 49 4.49 -4.61 3.68
CA HIS A 49 5.28 -5.65 4.31
C HIS A 49 6.66 -5.71 3.66
N LEU A 50 7.71 -5.62 4.48
CA LEU A 50 9.08 -5.86 4.06
C LEU A 50 9.50 -7.27 4.46
N TRP A 51 10.08 -7.98 3.50
CA TRP A 51 10.42 -9.39 3.59
C TRP A 51 11.92 -9.60 3.43
N ASP A 52 12.43 -10.60 4.12
CA ASP A 52 13.68 -11.27 3.74
C ASP A 52 13.41 -12.05 2.45
N PHE A 53 13.97 -11.57 1.35
CA PHE A 53 13.64 -12.05 0.01
C PHE A 53 14.09 -13.49 -0.22
N GLU A 54 15.29 -13.84 0.22
CA GLU A 54 15.84 -15.19 0.11
C GLU A 54 15.06 -16.20 0.96
N LYS A 55 14.75 -15.84 2.21
CA LYS A 55 13.99 -16.73 3.11
C LYS A 55 12.49 -16.73 2.87
N LYS A 56 11.98 -15.74 2.11
CA LYS A 56 10.54 -15.54 1.84
C LYS A 56 9.74 -15.37 3.13
N GLU A 57 10.30 -14.63 4.08
CA GLU A 57 9.72 -14.39 5.40
C GLU A 57 9.48 -12.90 5.62
N PRO A 58 8.30 -12.49 6.10
CA PRO A 58 8.06 -11.10 6.44
C PRO A 58 8.89 -10.76 7.69
N LYS A 59 9.64 -9.66 7.63
CA LYS A 59 10.50 -9.17 8.73
C LYS A 59 9.94 -7.94 9.40
N GLN A 60 9.28 -7.08 8.63
CA GLN A 60 8.73 -5.83 9.13
C GLN A 60 7.43 -5.51 8.41
N THR A 61 6.51 -4.88 9.12
CA THR A 61 5.23 -4.44 8.58
C THR A 61 5.00 -3.01 8.99
N PHE A 62 4.84 -2.14 8.02
CA PHE A 62 4.46 -0.76 8.23
C PHE A 62 2.95 -0.67 8.30
N TYR A 63 2.44 -0.18 9.43
CA TYR A 63 1.04 0.22 9.54
C TYR A 63 0.91 1.68 9.12
N LEU A 64 0.24 1.92 8.00
CA LEU A 64 0.15 3.24 7.39
C LEU A 64 -1.05 4.06 7.89
N GLY A 65 -1.93 3.46 8.69
CA GLY A 65 -3.11 4.14 9.23
C GLY A 65 -4.03 4.69 8.14
N GLU A 66 -4.51 5.91 8.36
CA GLU A 66 -5.38 6.63 7.41
C GLU A 66 -4.59 7.24 6.23
N ASP A 67 -3.27 7.36 6.36
CA ASP A 67 -2.42 7.83 5.27
C ASP A 67 -2.24 6.74 4.20
N GLY A 68 -2.30 5.45 4.52
CA GLY A 68 -2.08 4.41 3.51
C GLY A 68 -3.32 3.61 3.17
N LEU A 69 -4.47 4.22 2.91
CA LEU A 69 -5.69 3.50 2.56
C LEU A 69 -5.59 2.92 1.14
N ILE A 70 -5.63 1.59 1.03
CA ILE A 70 -5.52 0.83 -0.23
C ILE A 70 -4.16 1.09 -0.92
N PRO A 71 -3.04 0.66 -0.33
CA PRO A 71 -1.72 0.77 -0.95
C PRO A 71 -1.67 -0.14 -2.17
N LEU A 72 -1.48 0.44 -3.36
CA LEU A 72 -1.48 -0.29 -4.63
C LEU A 72 -0.07 -0.72 -5.01
N GLU A 73 0.43 -0.16 -6.10
CA GLU A 73 1.67 -0.53 -6.74
C GLU A 73 2.88 -0.16 -5.86
N VAL A 74 3.79 -1.11 -5.64
CA VAL A 74 5.05 -0.89 -4.91
C VAL A 74 6.20 -0.77 -5.90
N ARG A 75 7.05 0.24 -5.75
CA ARG A 75 8.08 0.59 -6.74
C ARG A 75 9.39 0.94 -6.03
N PHE A 76 10.40 0.08 -6.12
CA PHE A 76 11.76 0.45 -5.71
C PHE A 76 12.38 1.40 -6.74
N HIS A 77 13.39 2.17 -6.33
CA HIS A 77 14.30 2.80 -7.29
C HIS A 77 14.87 1.76 -8.27
N HIS A 78 15.08 2.19 -9.52
CA HIS A 78 15.73 1.37 -10.53
C HIS A 78 17.22 1.16 -10.28
N ASP A 79 17.85 2.06 -9.51
CA ASP A 79 19.22 1.88 -9.04
C ASP A 79 19.28 0.68 -8.09
N PRO A 80 20.02 -0.40 -8.44
CA PRO A 80 20.11 -1.60 -7.62
C PRO A 80 20.80 -1.40 -6.26
N ASP A 81 21.55 -0.30 -6.08
CA ASP A 81 22.24 0.03 -4.82
C ASP A 81 21.41 0.93 -3.89
N SER A 82 20.23 1.35 -4.34
CA SER A 82 19.29 2.14 -3.55
C SER A 82 18.31 1.26 -2.77
N THR A 83 18.10 1.62 -1.50
CA THR A 83 17.10 0.99 -0.61
C THR A 83 15.72 1.66 -0.68
N HIS A 84 15.61 2.80 -1.37
CA HIS A 84 14.38 3.57 -1.43
C HIS A 84 13.30 2.89 -2.28
N GLY A 85 12.06 2.95 -1.82
CA GLY A 85 10.89 2.55 -2.59
C GLY A 85 9.63 3.32 -2.22
N PHE A 86 8.64 3.27 -3.11
CA PHE A 86 7.44 4.09 -3.06
C PHE A 86 6.17 3.27 -3.30
N CYS A 87 5.06 3.72 -2.73
CA CYS A 87 3.75 3.16 -2.99
C CYS A 87 2.71 4.28 -3.05
N GLY A 88 1.82 4.21 -4.03
CA GLY A 88 0.63 5.06 -4.05
C GLY A 88 -0.51 4.43 -3.25
N ALA A 89 -1.10 5.20 -2.33
CA ALA A 89 -2.31 4.81 -1.63
C ALA A 89 -3.54 5.40 -2.34
N ALA A 90 -4.42 4.52 -2.85
CA ALA A 90 -5.45 4.93 -3.79
C ALA A 90 -6.55 5.79 -3.17
N LEU A 91 -6.98 5.44 -1.96
CA LEU A 91 -8.13 6.11 -1.34
C LEU A 91 -7.72 7.39 -0.60
N SER A 92 -6.53 7.42 -0.03
CA SER A 92 -5.95 8.60 0.61
C SER A 92 -5.19 9.52 -0.35
N ALA A 93 -5.08 9.15 -1.63
CA ALA A 93 -4.49 9.94 -2.71
C ALA A 93 -3.08 10.50 -2.41
N ASN A 94 -2.21 9.66 -1.82
CA ASN A 94 -0.87 10.09 -1.42
C ASN A 94 0.21 9.08 -1.83
N ILE A 95 1.47 9.52 -1.70
CA ILE A 95 2.65 8.68 -1.94
C ILE A 95 3.36 8.42 -0.62
N ILE A 96 3.52 7.15 -0.33
CA ILE A 96 4.31 6.61 0.76
C ILE A 96 5.72 6.32 0.24
N HIS A 97 6.73 6.69 1.00
CA HIS A 97 8.13 6.40 0.74
C HIS A 97 8.70 5.59 1.89
N TRP A 98 9.47 4.55 1.60
CA TRP A 98 10.28 3.82 2.57
C TRP A 98 11.75 3.78 2.16
N TRP A 99 12.62 3.68 3.15
CA TRP A 99 14.07 3.56 2.95
C TRP A 99 14.74 2.88 4.14
N LYS A 100 16.01 2.51 3.98
CA LYS A 100 16.85 2.01 5.07
C LYS A 100 17.74 3.16 5.56
N ASP A 101 17.68 3.49 6.84
CA ASP A 101 18.46 4.59 7.43
C ASP A 101 19.93 4.20 7.69
N GLU A 102 20.72 5.15 8.21
CA GLU A 102 22.14 4.94 8.53
C GLU A 102 22.37 3.90 9.64
N ALA A 103 21.39 3.67 10.51
CA ALA A 103 21.43 2.61 11.52
C ALA A 103 21.10 1.23 10.94
N GLY A 104 20.62 1.18 9.70
CA GLY A 104 20.22 -0.04 9.03
C GLY A 104 18.77 -0.44 9.31
N GLU A 105 17.95 0.46 9.85
CA GLU A 105 16.55 0.22 10.14
C GLU A 105 15.67 0.72 8.99
N TRP A 106 14.56 0.02 8.72
CA TRP A 106 13.63 0.47 7.70
C TRP A 106 12.66 1.50 8.27
N GLN A 107 12.58 2.63 7.57
CA GLN A 107 11.73 3.77 7.89
C GLN A 107 10.69 3.97 6.78
N TRP A 108 9.64 4.71 7.08
CA TRP A 108 8.67 5.16 6.09
C TRP A 108 8.09 6.52 6.46
N GLU A 109 7.63 7.25 5.44
CA GLU A 109 6.93 8.52 5.60
C GLU A 109 5.94 8.76 4.44
N LYS A 110 5.00 9.68 4.64
CA LYS A 110 4.16 10.24 3.57
C LYS A 110 4.86 11.46 2.98
N ILE A 111 5.14 11.44 1.67
CA ILE A 111 5.94 12.49 1.00
C ILE A 111 5.15 13.38 0.03
N ILE A 112 4.02 12.89 -0.48
CA ILE A 112 3.14 13.64 -1.38
C ILE A 112 1.73 13.41 -0.88
N ASP A 113 0.95 14.48 -0.73
CA ASP A 113 -0.44 14.43 -0.29
C ASP A 113 -1.29 15.27 -1.24
N VAL A 114 -2.41 14.72 -1.71
CA VAL A 114 -3.31 15.40 -2.65
C VAL A 114 -4.66 15.59 -1.97
N ASP A 115 -5.01 16.85 -1.75
CA ASP A 115 -6.27 17.22 -1.11
C ASP A 115 -7.49 16.81 -1.96
N ASN A 116 -8.56 16.41 -1.25
CA ASN A 116 -9.83 16.11 -1.88
C ASN A 116 -10.53 17.40 -2.34
N GLU A 117 -10.90 17.44 -3.61
CA GLU A 117 -11.71 18.53 -4.17
C GLU A 117 -13.17 18.09 -4.33
N PRO A 118 -14.14 18.84 -3.79
CA PRO A 118 -15.54 18.56 -4.00
C PRO A 118 -15.88 18.61 -5.49
N HIS A 119 -16.57 17.58 -5.99
CA HIS A 119 -17.07 17.63 -7.35
C HIS A 119 -18.15 18.74 -7.47
N PRO A 120 -18.16 19.58 -8.52
CA PRO A 120 -19.08 20.72 -8.64
C PRO A 120 -20.57 20.38 -8.51
N THR A 121 -20.96 19.16 -8.85
CA THR A 121 -22.36 18.68 -8.75
C THR A 121 -22.66 17.92 -7.46
N GLY A 122 -21.67 17.72 -6.58
CA GLY A 122 -21.76 16.92 -5.37
C GLY A 122 -22.01 15.42 -5.60
N ARG A 123 -22.01 14.97 -6.87
CA ARG A 123 -22.20 13.56 -7.23
C ARG A 123 -20.89 12.95 -7.67
N TYR A 124 -20.48 11.87 -7.00
CA TYR A 124 -19.42 11.01 -7.52
C TYR A 124 -19.87 10.34 -8.83
N PRO A 125 -19.01 10.28 -9.87
CA PRO A 125 -19.38 9.75 -11.19
C PRO A 125 -19.64 8.24 -11.18
N PHE A 126 -19.18 7.52 -10.15
CA PHE A 126 -19.47 6.11 -9.96
C PHE A 126 -20.77 5.95 -9.16
N ARG A 127 -21.87 5.64 -9.85
CA ARG A 127 -22.98 4.96 -9.20
C ARG A 127 -22.51 3.53 -8.94
N ALA A 128 -22.57 3.06 -7.70
CA ALA A 128 -22.67 1.63 -7.43
C ALA A 128 -24.01 1.16 -8.01
N SER A 129 -24.06 0.93 -9.33
CA SER A 129 -25.27 0.56 -10.04
C SER A 129 -25.37 -0.95 -10.15
N TYR A 130 -25.74 -1.61 -9.05
CA TYR A 130 -26.45 -2.89 -9.06
C TYR A 130 -27.28 -3.04 -7.77
N LEU A 131 -28.43 -2.37 -7.77
CA LEU A 131 -29.67 -2.79 -7.09
C LEU A 131 -30.80 -2.70 -8.12
#